data_AF-A0AA41Y229-F1
#
_entry.id   AF-A0AA41Y229-F1
#
_cell.length_a   1.000
_cell.length_b   1.000
_cell.length_c   1.000
_cell.angle_alpha   90.00
_cell.angle_beta   90.00
_cell.angle_gamma   90.00
#
_symmetry.space_group_name_H-M   'P 1'
#
loop_
_entity.id
_entity.type
_entity.pdbx_description
1 polymer ?
#
loop_
_entity_poly.entity_id
_entity_poly.type
_entity_poly.pdbx_seq_one_letter_code
_entity_poly.pdbx_strand_id
1 'polypeptide(L)'
;MYAIFKERIIEQAKKFYHQHYDFNAGNIGLEQLYTHQNNKIRDIVKYAAKNTPVYREPLKGLASADIEALTTNRMNDLPFTIKDDQRNHGASLASAPLNQSWIYYEATGATGKSTPCPRNEIDLIHNNIPLIIYCRNIFEQYGSNHIVGGMGPSELHSIGDTFEDVLK
;
A
#
# COMPACT_ATOMS: atom_id res chain seq x y z
N MET A 1 -12.67 -7.42 -11.41
CA MET A 1 -11.41 -6.68 -11.14
C MET A 1 -10.81 -6.24 -12.49
N TYR A 2 -10.88 -4.96 -12.86
CA TYR A 2 -10.47 -4.47 -14.21
C TYR A 2 -8.95 -4.49 -14.49
N ALA A 3 -8.13 -4.93 -13.53
CA ALA A 3 -6.71 -5.15 -13.73
C ALA A 3 -6.43 -6.13 -14.88
N ILE A 4 -7.35 -7.06 -15.17
CA ILE A 4 -7.26 -8.01 -16.30
C ILE A 4 -7.16 -7.34 -17.68
N PHE A 5 -7.55 -6.06 -17.78
CA PHE A 5 -7.47 -5.29 -19.02
C PHE A 5 -6.20 -4.42 -19.10
N LYS A 6 -5.33 -4.47 -18.10
CA LYS A 6 -4.09 -3.69 -18.01
C LYS A 6 -2.90 -4.62 -17.83
N GLU A 7 -2.35 -5.11 -18.95
CA GLU A 7 -1.25 -6.10 -18.97
C GLU A 7 -0.10 -5.74 -18.00
N ARG A 8 0.33 -4.47 -18.02
CA ARG A 8 1.38 -3.98 -17.11
C ARG A 8 1.04 -4.19 -15.63
N ILE A 9 -0.21 -3.98 -15.25
CA ILE A 9 -0.68 -4.13 -13.86
C ILE A 9 -0.72 -5.61 -13.48
N ILE A 10 -1.09 -6.50 -14.39
CA ILE A 10 -1.07 -7.96 -14.20
C ILE A 10 0.37 -8.43 -13.96
N GLU A 11 1.31 -8.01 -14.79
CA GLU A 11 2.72 -8.39 -14.67
C GLU A 11 3.32 -7.89 -13.35
N GLN A 12 2.98 -6.67 -12.92
CA GLN A 12 3.36 -6.17 -11.61
C GLN A 12 2.73 -6.98 -10.46
N ALA A 13 1.45 -7.33 -10.57
CA ALA A 13 0.76 -8.14 -9.58
C ALA A 13 1.40 -9.53 -9.42
N LYS A 14 1.70 -10.23 -10.52
CA LYS A 14 2.41 -11.52 -10.50
C LYS A 14 3.77 -11.39 -9.82
N LYS A 15 4.55 -10.37 -10.19
CA LYS A 15 5.86 -10.13 -9.58
C LYS A 15 5.75 -9.93 -8.07
N PHE A 16 4.84 -9.07 -7.61
CA PHE A 16 4.66 -8.81 -6.18
C PHE A 16 4.11 -10.02 -5.45
N TYR A 17 3.21 -10.78 -6.08
CA TYR A 17 2.69 -12.03 -5.50
C TYR A 17 3.82 -13.01 -5.22
N HIS A 18 4.70 -13.26 -6.18
CA HIS A 18 5.84 -14.16 -5.98
C HIS A 18 6.79 -13.65 -4.88
N GLN A 19 7.06 -12.36 -4.82
CA GLN A 19 7.89 -11.78 -3.75
C GLN A 19 7.29 -12.00 -2.35
N HIS A 20 5.98 -11.77 -2.21
CA HIS A 20 5.28 -12.02 -0.94
C HIS A 20 5.16 -13.51 -0.61
N TYR A 21 4.96 -14.36 -1.61
CA TYR A 21 4.94 -15.81 -1.44
C TYR A 21 6.29 -16.32 -0.95
N ASP A 22 7.39 -15.93 -1.59
CA ASP A 22 8.74 -16.31 -1.18
C ASP A 22 9.05 -15.83 0.24
N PHE A 23 8.65 -14.61 0.59
CA PHE A 23 8.76 -14.12 1.97
C PHE A 23 7.99 -15.01 2.94
N ASN A 24 6.72 -15.29 2.66
CA ASN A 24 5.86 -16.08 3.53
C ASN A 24 6.31 -17.55 3.66
N ALA A 25 6.89 -18.10 2.59
CA ALA A 25 7.45 -19.45 2.57
C ALA A 25 8.82 -19.57 3.27
N GLY A 26 9.40 -18.46 3.73
CA GLY A 26 10.74 -18.45 4.34
C GLY A 26 11.89 -18.57 3.33
N ASN A 27 11.63 -18.35 2.04
CA ASN A 27 12.62 -18.40 0.97
C ASN A 27 13.49 -17.13 0.91
N ILE A 28 13.18 -16.10 1.70
CA ILE A 28 13.93 -14.84 1.77
C ILE A 28 14.70 -14.80 3.09
N GLY A 29 16.03 -14.74 2.99
CA GLY A 29 16.90 -14.57 4.15
C GLY A 29 16.86 -13.16 4.74
N LEU A 30 17.28 -13.00 5.99
CA LEU A 30 17.26 -11.71 6.70
C LEU A 30 18.04 -10.62 5.97
N GLU A 31 19.24 -10.92 5.45
CA GLU A 31 20.05 -9.96 4.68
C GLU A 31 19.35 -9.48 3.41
N GLN A 32 18.66 -10.40 2.71
CA GLN A 32 17.89 -10.08 1.51
C GLN A 32 16.68 -9.20 1.86
N LEU A 33 16.00 -9.51 2.97
CA LEU A 33 14.89 -8.70 3.48
C LEU A 33 15.35 -7.28 3.84
N TYR A 34 16.44 -7.14 4.59
CA TYR A 34 16.99 -5.82 4.94
C TYR A 34 17.42 -5.04 3.70
N THR A 35 18.09 -5.68 2.75
CA THR A 35 18.46 -5.06 1.48
C THR A 35 17.23 -4.55 0.74
N HIS A 36 16.17 -5.38 0.64
CA HIS A 36 14.91 -4.99 0.03
C HIS A 36 14.29 -3.78 0.72
N GLN A 37 14.12 -3.82 2.05
CA GLN A 37 13.49 -2.76 2.82
C GLN A 37 14.27 -1.44 2.72
N ASN A 38 15.60 -1.50 2.87
CA ASN A 38 16.47 -0.33 2.75
C ASN A 38 16.33 0.32 1.36
N ASN A 39 16.37 -0.49 0.29
CA ASN A 39 16.17 0.02 -1.07
C ASN A 39 14.78 0.64 -1.25
N LYS A 40 13.73 0.01 -0.70
CA LYS A 40 12.36 0.54 -0.78
C LYS A 40 12.17 1.86 -0.05
N ILE A 41 12.74 2.02 1.13
CA ILE A 41 12.68 3.29 1.86
C ILE A 41 13.32 4.41 1.02
N ARG A 42 14.49 4.15 0.41
CA ARG A 42 15.17 5.11 -0.46
C ARG A 42 14.31 5.50 -1.65
N ASP A 43 13.73 4.52 -2.33
CA ASP A 43 12.85 4.75 -3.48
C ASP A 43 11.62 5.59 -3.08
N ILE A 44 11.00 5.28 -1.94
CA ILE A 44 9.81 5.97 -1.44
C ILE A 44 10.14 7.42 -1.06
N VAL A 45 11.24 7.66 -0.33
CA VAL A 45 11.66 9.01 0.07
C VAL A 45 11.96 9.87 -1.16
N LYS A 46 12.70 9.32 -2.14
CA LYS A 46 12.96 10.01 -3.42
C LYS A 46 11.66 10.33 -4.17
N TYR A 47 10.75 9.36 -4.23
CA TYR A 47 9.47 9.53 -4.91
C TYR A 47 8.60 10.59 -4.23
N ALA A 48 8.49 10.56 -2.91
CA ALA A 48 7.72 11.53 -2.12
C ALA A 48 8.27 12.95 -2.28
N ALA A 49 9.58 13.15 -2.07
CA ALA A 49 10.22 14.46 -2.21
C ALA A 49 10.12 15.03 -3.63
N LYS A 50 10.16 14.17 -4.64
CA LYS A 50 10.00 14.58 -6.04
C LYS A 50 8.58 15.06 -6.33
N ASN A 51 7.57 14.30 -5.91
CA ASN A 51 6.22 14.44 -6.46
C ASN A 51 5.24 15.29 -5.63
N THR A 52 5.49 15.55 -4.34
CA THR A 52 4.63 16.45 -3.56
C THR A 52 5.42 17.48 -2.75
N PRO A 53 5.03 18.76 -2.78
CA PRO A 53 5.61 19.79 -1.91
C PRO A 53 5.53 19.44 -0.42
N VAL A 54 4.49 18.71 0.01
CA VAL A 54 4.25 18.39 1.43
C VAL A 54 5.40 17.57 2.02
N TYR A 55 5.99 16.66 1.24
CA TYR A 55 7.18 15.92 1.67
C TYR A 55 8.48 16.58 1.21
N ARG A 56 8.46 17.34 0.11
CA ARG A 56 9.66 18.03 -0.37
C ARG A 56 10.22 19.04 0.61
N GLU A 57 9.37 19.87 1.23
CA GLU A 57 9.83 20.94 2.12
C GLU A 57 10.50 20.38 3.39
N PRO A 58 9.90 19.42 4.14
CA PRO A 58 10.57 18.81 5.29
C PRO A 58 11.86 18.06 4.93
N LEU A 59 11.94 17.51 3.71
CA LEU A 59 13.09 16.71 3.25
C LEU A 59 14.19 17.56 2.57
N LYS A 60 14.00 18.87 2.39
CA LYS A 60 14.94 19.74 1.66
C LYS A 60 16.35 19.79 2.25
N GLY A 61 16.48 19.51 3.55
CA GLY A 61 17.76 19.44 4.25
C GLY A 61 18.56 18.17 3.98
N LEU A 62 17.98 17.17 3.31
CA LEU A 62 18.65 15.89 3.01
C LEU A 62 19.33 15.96 1.64
N ALA A 63 20.64 15.75 1.63
CA ALA A 63 21.38 15.54 0.39
C ALA A 63 21.06 14.15 -0.20
N SER A 64 21.35 13.96 -1.49
CA SER A 64 21.20 12.63 -2.12
C SER A 64 21.99 11.55 -1.38
N ALA A 65 23.17 11.88 -0.85
CA ALA A 65 23.99 10.96 -0.07
C ALA A 65 23.31 10.53 1.23
N ASP A 66 22.58 11.43 1.89
CA ASP A 66 21.83 11.11 3.11
C ASP A 66 20.72 10.11 2.80
N ILE A 67 20.02 10.30 1.67
CA ILE A 67 18.99 9.38 1.21
C ILE A 67 19.60 8.01 0.89
N GLU A 68 20.74 7.93 0.17
CA GLU A 68 21.38 6.63 -0.11
C GLU A 68 21.86 5.92 1.17
N ALA A 69 22.19 6.65 2.23
CA ALA A 69 22.58 6.09 3.51
C ALA A 69 21.39 5.63 4.38
N LEU A 70 20.14 5.92 3.96
CA LEU A 70 18.96 5.50 4.70
C LEU A 70 18.85 3.99 4.77
N THR A 71 18.40 3.55 5.94
CA THR A 71 18.28 2.16 6.37
C THR A 71 17.12 2.08 7.36
N THR A 72 16.54 0.89 7.54
CA THR A 72 15.38 0.67 8.43
C THR A 72 15.67 1.03 9.90
N ASN A 73 16.92 0.93 10.35
CA ASN A 73 17.35 1.34 11.70
C ASN A 73 17.52 2.86 11.86
N ARG A 74 17.48 3.63 10.77
CA ARG A 74 17.65 5.09 10.77
C ARG A 74 16.38 5.84 10.35
N MET A 75 15.22 5.18 10.42
CA MET A 75 13.93 5.78 10.08
C MET A 75 13.60 7.01 10.94
N ASN A 76 14.12 7.06 12.18
CA ASN A 76 13.92 8.19 13.08
C ASN A 76 14.66 9.46 12.67
N ASP A 77 15.58 9.38 11.70
CA ASP A 77 16.27 10.54 11.14
C ASP A 77 15.37 11.31 10.15
N LEU A 78 14.27 10.71 9.70
CA LEU A 78 13.31 11.35 8.80
C LEU A 78 12.28 12.18 9.58
N PRO A 79 11.84 13.32 9.03
CA PRO A 79 10.74 14.09 9.63
C PRO A 79 9.45 13.26 9.63
N PHE A 80 8.76 13.25 10.76
CA PHE A 80 7.49 12.54 10.93
C PHE A 80 6.32 13.42 10.49
N THR A 81 5.40 12.83 9.70
CA THR A 81 4.11 13.45 9.40
C THR A 81 3.15 13.21 10.57
N ILE A 82 2.53 14.27 11.07
CA ILE A 82 1.52 14.22 12.13
C ILE A 82 0.11 14.36 11.57
N LYS A 83 -0.90 14.06 12.41
CA LYS A 83 -2.31 14.12 12.01
C LYS A 83 -2.75 15.52 11.54
N ASP A 84 -2.14 16.58 12.06
CA ASP A 84 -2.40 17.95 11.62
C ASP A 84 -1.90 18.22 10.20
N ASP A 85 -0.75 17.67 9.81
CA ASP A 85 -0.28 17.77 8.42
C ASP A 85 -1.30 17.15 7.47
N GLN A 86 -1.89 16.00 7.86
CA GLN A 86 -2.88 15.33 7.02
C GLN A 86 -4.14 16.17 6.86
N ARG A 87 -4.65 16.74 7.95
CA ARG A 87 -5.84 17.61 7.95
C ARG A 87 -5.64 18.89 7.12
N ASN A 88 -4.44 19.46 7.18
CA ASN A 88 -4.16 20.76 6.57
C ASN A 88 -3.86 20.63 5.07
N HIS A 89 -3.26 19.53 4.62
CA HIS A 89 -2.87 19.35 3.23
C HIS A 89 -3.86 18.53 2.39
N GLY A 90 -4.70 17.71 3.02
CA GLY A 90 -5.75 16.94 2.36
C GLY A 90 -5.25 16.18 1.13
N ALA A 91 -5.88 16.43 -0.03
CA ALA A 91 -5.54 15.81 -1.31
C ALA A 91 -4.07 16.02 -1.73
N SER A 92 -3.43 17.11 -1.29
CA SER A 92 -2.04 17.44 -1.67
C SER A 92 -1.00 16.49 -1.06
N LEU A 93 -1.40 15.65 -0.10
CA LEU A 93 -0.54 14.57 0.44
C LEU A 93 -0.26 13.48 -0.59
N ALA A 94 -1.16 13.29 -1.56
CA ALA A 94 -0.99 12.27 -2.58
C ALA A 94 0.23 12.61 -3.44
N SER A 95 1.22 11.72 -3.44
CA SER A 95 2.39 11.83 -4.33
C SER A 95 2.07 11.39 -5.76
N ALA A 96 1.01 10.60 -5.96
CA ALA A 96 0.48 10.28 -7.27
C ALA A 96 -0.67 11.26 -7.63
N PRO A 97 -0.85 11.60 -8.92
CA PRO A 97 -2.00 12.38 -9.37
C PRO A 97 -3.33 11.72 -9.00
N LEU A 98 -4.29 12.49 -8.48
CA LEU A 98 -5.60 11.94 -8.06
C LEU A 98 -6.38 11.27 -9.19
N ASN A 99 -6.20 11.69 -10.44
CA ASN A 99 -6.84 11.06 -11.60
C ASN A 99 -6.29 9.65 -11.91
N GLN A 100 -5.23 9.22 -11.24
CA GLN A 100 -4.73 7.84 -11.27
C GLN A 100 -5.28 7.01 -10.10
N SER A 101 -6.16 7.56 -9.27
CA SER A 101 -6.81 6.81 -8.20
C SER A 101 -7.85 5.87 -8.79
N TRP A 102 -7.83 4.62 -8.35
CA TRP A 102 -8.84 3.63 -8.65
C TRP A 102 -10.00 3.70 -7.66
N ILE A 103 -9.68 3.89 -6.37
CA ILE A 103 -10.67 4.07 -5.31
C ILE A 103 -10.35 5.37 -4.59
N TYR A 104 -11.39 6.15 -4.31
CA TYR A 104 -11.34 7.27 -3.41
C TYR A 104 -12.29 7.00 -2.25
N TYR A 105 -11.77 6.98 -1.04
CA TYR A 105 -12.58 6.99 0.17
C TYR A 105 -12.01 8.02 1.13
N GLU A 106 -12.83 8.46 2.07
CA GLU A 106 -12.43 9.40 3.10
C GLU A 106 -12.50 8.72 4.46
N ALA A 107 -11.51 9.00 5.31
CA ALA A 107 -11.55 8.53 6.70
C ALA A 107 -12.49 9.42 7.51
N THR A 108 -13.57 8.85 8.05
CA THR A 108 -14.62 9.59 8.79
C THR A 108 -14.55 9.48 10.31
N GLY A 109 -13.42 9.01 10.84
CA GLY A 109 -13.19 8.82 12.28
C GLY A 109 -12.75 10.05 13.09
N ALA A 110 -12.99 11.28 12.62
CA ALA A 110 -12.62 12.50 13.35
C ALA A 110 -13.72 13.57 13.26
N THR A 111 -13.98 14.28 14.35
CA THR A 111 -14.89 15.45 14.42
C THR A 111 -14.45 16.67 13.58
N GLY A 112 -13.44 16.50 12.71
CA GLY A 112 -12.87 17.53 11.85
C GLY A 112 -13.00 17.17 10.37
N LYS A 113 -12.27 17.89 9.52
CA LYS A 113 -12.26 17.63 8.06
C LYS A 113 -11.88 16.18 7.76
N SER A 114 -12.69 15.52 6.94
CA SER A 114 -12.40 14.19 6.42
C SER A 114 -11.05 14.17 5.72
N THR A 115 -10.29 13.09 5.92
CA THR A 115 -8.97 12.94 5.28
C THR A 115 -9.12 12.07 4.03
N PRO A 116 -8.77 12.57 2.83
CA PRO A 116 -8.85 11.79 1.61
C PRO A 116 -7.82 10.67 1.61
N CYS A 117 -8.23 9.49 1.16
CA CYS A 117 -7.37 8.31 1.05
C CYS A 117 -7.48 7.69 -0.36
N PRO A 118 -7.02 8.41 -1.40
CA PRO A 118 -6.97 7.86 -2.75
C PRO A 118 -6.04 6.64 -2.79
N ARG A 119 -6.45 5.59 -3.51
CA ARG A 119 -5.64 4.41 -3.79
C ARG A 119 -5.65 4.12 -5.28
N ASN A 120 -4.48 3.94 -5.87
CA ASN A 120 -4.36 3.42 -7.24
C ASN A 120 -4.35 1.87 -7.23
N GLU A 121 -4.25 1.26 -8.41
CA GLU A 121 -4.25 -0.19 -8.55
C GLU A 121 -3.03 -0.86 -7.90
N ILE A 122 -1.87 -0.20 -7.89
CA ILE A 122 -0.66 -0.72 -7.25
C ILE A 122 -0.82 -0.76 -5.74
N ASP A 123 -1.40 0.28 -5.14
CA ASP A 123 -1.70 0.32 -3.71
C ASP A 123 -2.64 -0.84 -3.32
N LEU A 124 -3.64 -1.11 -4.16
CA LEU A 124 -4.57 -2.21 -3.94
C LEU A 124 -3.90 -3.58 -4.08
N ILE A 125 -3.03 -3.76 -5.07
CA ILE A 125 -2.27 -5.00 -5.24
C ILE A 125 -1.43 -5.29 -3.99
N HIS A 126 -0.65 -4.31 -3.50
CA HIS A 126 0.16 -4.49 -2.31
C HIS A 126 -0.67 -4.75 -1.04
N ASN A 127 -1.87 -4.16 -0.94
CA ASN A 127 -2.76 -4.38 0.20
C ASN A 127 -3.45 -5.77 0.17
N ASN A 128 -3.82 -6.26 -1.01
CA ASN A 128 -4.58 -7.50 -1.15
C ASN A 128 -3.72 -8.75 -1.26
N ILE A 129 -2.48 -8.69 -1.77
CA ILE A 129 -1.63 -9.88 -1.90
C ILE A 129 -1.42 -10.62 -0.56
N PRO A 130 -1.03 -9.96 0.54
CA PRO A 130 -0.88 -10.65 1.82
C PRO A 130 -2.19 -11.29 2.27
N LEU A 131 -3.33 -10.60 2.09
CA LEU A 131 -4.65 -11.12 2.42
C LEU A 131 -4.94 -12.41 1.64
N ILE A 132 -4.69 -12.42 0.33
CA ILE A 132 -4.87 -13.61 -0.53
C ILE A 132 -4.02 -14.78 -0.02
N ILE A 133 -2.73 -14.55 0.29
CA ILE A 133 -1.82 -15.60 0.76
C ILE A 133 -2.28 -16.18 2.10
N TYR A 134 -2.61 -15.32 3.08
CA TYR A 134 -3.02 -15.80 4.40
C TYR A 134 -4.42 -16.44 4.38
N CYS A 135 -5.37 -15.86 3.64
CA CYS A 135 -6.69 -16.47 3.47
C CYS A 135 -6.60 -17.83 2.79
N ARG A 136 -5.72 -18.01 1.80
CA ARG A 136 -5.44 -19.31 1.17
C ARG A 136 -5.01 -20.35 2.21
N ASN A 137 -4.02 -20.01 3.05
CA ASN A 137 -3.55 -20.91 4.11
C ASN A 137 -4.66 -21.32 5.09
N ILE A 138 -5.62 -20.44 5.37
CA ILE A 138 -6.76 -20.75 6.23
C ILE A 138 -7.74 -21.65 5.47
N PHE A 139 -8.14 -21.27 4.27
CA PHE A 139 -9.21 -21.94 3.53
C PHE A 139 -8.82 -23.34 3.03
N GLU A 140 -7.57 -23.56 2.63
CA GLU A 140 -7.08 -24.89 2.21
C GLU A 140 -7.24 -25.96 3.32
N GLN A 141 -7.40 -25.57 4.58
CA GLN A 141 -7.69 -26.49 5.70
C GLN A 141 -9.15 -26.97 5.73
N TYR A 142 -10.06 -26.33 4.99
CA TYR A 142 -11.51 -26.55 5.04
C TYR A 142 -12.12 -26.99 3.70
N GLY A 143 -11.30 -27.53 2.78
CA GLY A 143 -11.75 -28.05 1.48
C GLY A 143 -11.51 -27.08 0.33
N SER A 144 -12.37 -27.11 -0.69
CA SER A 144 -12.23 -26.30 -1.92
C SER A 144 -13.48 -25.48 -2.28
N ASN A 145 -14.59 -25.68 -1.57
CA ASN A 145 -15.87 -25.06 -1.87
C ASN A 145 -16.15 -23.96 -0.84
N HIS A 146 -15.42 -22.87 -0.93
CA HIS A 146 -15.54 -21.74 -0.01
C HIS A 146 -16.47 -20.67 -0.58
N ILE A 147 -17.24 -20.05 0.32
CA ILE A 147 -17.98 -18.83 0.03
C ILE A 147 -17.39 -17.75 0.93
N VAL A 148 -16.90 -16.66 0.34
CA VAL A 148 -16.35 -15.52 1.09
C VAL A 148 -17.32 -14.37 1.01
N GLY A 149 -17.92 -14.02 2.15
CA GLY A 149 -18.69 -12.79 2.32
C GLY A 149 -17.80 -11.67 2.84
N GLY A 150 -17.62 -10.61 2.05
CA GLY A 150 -17.03 -9.36 2.50
C GLY A 150 -18.11 -8.43 3.02
N MET A 151 -18.05 -8.04 4.29
CA MET A 151 -18.98 -7.08 4.88
C MET A 151 -18.21 -5.82 5.30
N GLY A 152 -18.50 -4.71 4.64
CA GLY A 152 -17.92 -3.41 4.97
C GLY A 152 -18.99 -2.46 5.49
N PRO A 153 -18.74 -1.69 6.57
CA PRO A 153 -19.60 -0.56 6.89
C PRO A 153 -19.42 0.50 5.81
N SER A 154 -20.47 0.82 5.06
CA SER A 154 -20.54 2.10 4.36
C SER A 154 -21.53 3.01 5.10
N GLU A 155 -21.33 4.32 4.99
CA GLU A 155 -22.09 5.34 5.73
C GLU A 155 -23.58 5.37 5.34
N LEU A 156 -23.96 4.75 4.22
CA LEU A 156 -25.34 4.63 3.76
C LEU A 156 -25.89 3.19 3.81
N HIS A 157 -25.07 2.15 3.57
CA HIS A 157 -25.51 0.75 3.53
C HIS A 157 -24.42 -0.24 3.97
N SER A 158 -24.81 -1.36 4.62
CA SER A 158 -23.88 -2.50 4.72
C SER A 158 -23.75 -3.11 3.32
N ILE A 159 -22.59 -2.95 2.67
CA ILE A 159 -22.31 -3.64 1.41
C ILE A 159 -21.81 -5.04 1.78
N GLY A 160 -22.54 -6.04 1.30
CA GLY A 160 -22.15 -7.44 1.36
C GLY A 160 -21.82 -7.93 -0.03
N ASP A 161 -20.54 -8.12 -0.33
CA ASP A 161 -20.10 -8.74 -1.58
C ASP A 161 -19.76 -10.21 -1.30
N THR A 162 -20.31 -11.12 -2.11
CA THR A 162 -19.94 -12.53 -2.08
C THR A 162 -18.99 -12.81 -3.23
N PHE A 163 -17.80 -13.29 -2.93
CA PHE A 163 -16.78 -13.61 -3.92
C PHE A 163 -16.68 -15.13 -4.04
N GLU A 164 -17.08 -15.68 -5.18
CA GLU A 164 -17.05 -17.14 -5.44
C GLU A 164 -15.69 -17.63 -5.98
N ASP A 165 -14.87 -16.73 -6.54
CA ASP A 165 -13.57 -17.04 -7.16
C ASP A 165 -12.41 -16.28 -6.48
N VAL A 166 -12.33 -16.32 -5.14
CA VAL A 166 -11.25 -15.63 -4.40
C VAL A 166 -9.89 -16.33 -4.55
N LEU A 167 -9.90 -17.66 -4.74
CA LEU A 167 -8.68 -18.49 -4.63
C LEU A 167 -8.42 -19.47 -5.80
N LYS A 168 -9.15 -19.39 -6.92
CA LYS A 168 -8.83 -20.22 -8.10
C LYS A 168 -7.44 -19.93 -8.64
#